data_AF-A0A535UJ22-F1
#
_entry.id   AF-A0A535UJ22-F1
#
_cell.length_a   1.000
_cell.length_b   1.000
_cell.length_c   1.000
_cell.angle_alpha   90.00
_cell.angle_beta   90.00
_cell.angle_gamma   90.00
#
_symmetry.space_group_name_H-M   'P 1'
#
loop_
_entity.id
_entity.type
_entity.pdbx_description
1 polymer ?
#
loop_
_entity_poly.entity_id
_entity_poly.type
_entity_poly.pdbx_seq_one_letter_code
_entity_poly.pdbx_strand_id
1 'polypeptide(L)'
;MCTTQRPVMGRPRGFDADQALERALEVFWRRGYEGATLPHLTEAMGITRTSMYAAFGNKEDLFRKALERYTLGPAGYGVRALQEPTARAVAEQVLHGAVQCTTRPRGPKGCLTVQGALAAGEGGQAAHDALVAYRR
;
A
#
# COMPACT_ATOMS: atom_id res chain seq x y z
N MET A 1 8.94 14.69 -36.39
CA MET A 1 7.75 14.92 -35.56
C MET A 1 8.22 15.06 -34.11
N CYS A 2 8.27 16.28 -33.59
CA CYS A 2 8.79 16.59 -32.26
C CYS A 2 7.59 16.87 -31.34
N THR A 3 7.38 16.06 -30.31
CA THR A 3 6.29 16.25 -29.35
C THR A 3 6.86 16.96 -28.13
N THR A 4 6.61 18.27 -28.02
CA THR A 4 7.03 19.09 -26.88
C THR A 4 6.15 18.79 -25.67
N GLN A 5 6.71 18.16 -24.64
CA GLN A 5 6.03 17.93 -23.37
C GLN A 5 6.11 19.19 -22.50
N ARG A 6 4.95 19.67 -22.03
CA ARG A 6 4.80 20.91 -21.26
C ARG A 6 5.40 20.73 -19.86
N PRO A 7 6.36 21.56 -19.39
CA PRO A 7 6.92 21.42 -18.06
C PRO A 7 5.84 21.77 -17.02
N VAL A 8 5.60 20.86 -16.09
CA VAL A 8 4.73 21.12 -14.93
C VAL A 8 5.41 22.20 -14.08
N MET A 9 4.88 23.42 -14.11
CA MET A 9 5.32 24.54 -13.28
C MET A 9 4.99 24.27 -11.81
N GLY A 10 5.97 23.74 -11.10
CA GLY A 10 6.00 23.64 -9.65
C GLY A 10 7.42 23.28 -9.22
N ARG A 11 7.90 23.84 -8.10
CA ARG A 11 9.21 23.49 -7.54
C ARG A 11 9.32 21.95 -7.49
N PRO A 12 10.38 21.34 -8.06
CA PRO A 12 10.52 19.89 -8.04
C PRO A 12 10.38 19.41 -6.60
N ARG A 13 9.56 18.37 -6.40
CA ARG A 13 9.39 17.76 -5.08
C ARG A 13 10.77 17.39 -4.58
N GLY A 14 11.17 17.89 -3.41
CA GLY A 14 12.48 17.59 -2.82
C GLY A 14 12.62 16.15 -2.31
N PHE A 15 11.74 15.25 -2.72
CA PHE A 15 11.68 13.86 -2.30
C PHE A 15 11.14 12.97 -3.42
N ASP A 16 11.51 11.70 -3.37
CA ASP A 16 11.00 10.65 -4.25
C ASP A 16 9.64 10.14 -3.72
N ALA A 17 8.58 10.32 -4.50
CA ALA A 17 7.23 9.96 -4.10
C ALA A 17 7.00 8.45 -4.03
N ASP A 18 7.69 7.67 -4.86
CA ASP A 18 7.57 6.21 -4.86
C ASP A 18 8.25 5.61 -3.63
N GLN A 19 9.45 6.08 -3.29
CA GLN A 19 10.12 5.67 -2.07
C GLN A 19 9.36 6.12 -0.80
N ALA A 20 8.76 7.31 -0.82
CA ALA A 20 7.92 7.75 0.28
C ALA A 20 6.68 6.85 0.43
N LEU A 21 6.04 6.46 -0.68
CA LEU A 21 4.89 5.55 -0.66
C LEU A 21 5.26 4.16 -0.13
N GLU A 22 6.43 3.62 -0.49
CA GLU A 22 6.91 2.34 0.04
C GLU A 22 7.10 2.38 1.56
N ARG A 23 7.69 3.46 2.07
CA ARG A 23 7.83 3.66 3.53
C ARG A 23 6.48 3.79 4.22
N ALA A 24 5.53 4.52 3.63
CA ALA A 24 4.18 4.63 4.15
C ALA A 24 3.46 3.26 4.19
N LEU A 25 3.59 2.47 3.12
CA LEU A 25 3.08 1.11 3.04
C LEU A 25 3.60 0.25 4.20
N GLU A 26 4.90 0.29 4.50
CA GLU A 26 5.45 -0.46 5.64
C GLU A 26 4.85 -0.04 6.99
N VAL A 27 4.62 1.27 7.19
CA VAL A 27 4.00 1.77 8.42
C VAL A 27 2.57 1.27 8.55
N PHE A 28 1.76 1.37 7.49
CA PHE A 28 0.40 0.83 7.48
C PHE A 28 0.38 -0.68 7.69
N TRP A 29 1.35 -1.39 7.15
CA TRP A 29 1.45 -2.84 7.30
C TRP A 29 1.75 -3.25 8.73
N ARG A 30 2.69 -2.56 9.39
CA ARG A 30 3.05 -2.88 10.78
C ARG A 30 2.02 -2.42 11.80
N ARG A 31 1.37 -1.27 11.56
CA ARG A 31 0.56 -0.56 12.57
C ARG A 31 -0.94 -0.56 12.28
N GLY A 32 -1.36 -1.06 11.12
CA GLY A 32 -2.71 -0.88 10.61
C GLY A 32 -3.00 0.58 10.23
N TYR A 33 -4.20 0.84 9.72
CA TYR A 33 -4.61 2.20 9.36
C TYR A 33 -4.65 3.12 10.59
N GLU A 34 -5.32 2.71 11.67
CA GLU A 34 -5.44 3.52 12.89
C GLU A 34 -4.10 3.85 13.54
N GLY A 35 -3.25 2.84 13.76
CA GLY A 35 -1.95 3.01 14.40
C GLY A 35 -0.92 3.78 13.57
N ALA A 36 -1.15 3.91 12.25
CA ALA A 36 -0.36 4.75 11.35
C ALA A 36 -0.78 6.22 11.49
N THR A 37 -0.37 6.85 12.59
CA THR A 37 -0.62 8.28 12.81
C THR A 37 0.14 9.13 11.78
N LEU A 38 -0.36 10.34 11.49
CA LEU A 38 0.31 11.26 10.57
C LEU A 38 1.78 11.52 10.93
N PRO A 39 2.16 11.75 12.21
CA PRO A 39 3.56 11.81 12.62
C PRO A 39 4.37 10.59 12.17
N HIS A 40 3.92 9.37 12.52
CA HIS A 40 4.63 8.14 12.16
C HIS A 40 4.81 8.01 10.64
N LEU A 41 3.78 8.35 9.88
CA LEU A 41 3.83 8.32 8.42
C LEU A 41 4.85 9.33 7.89
N THR A 42 4.75 10.60 8.27
CA THR A 42 5.63 11.66 7.75
C THR A 42 7.09 11.46 8.15
N GLU A 43 7.34 10.97 9.37
CA GLU A 43 8.67 10.62 9.86
C GLU A 43 9.26 9.47 9.03
N ALA A 44 8.52 8.37 8.87
CA ALA A 44 8.99 7.23 8.10
C ALA A 44 9.22 7.60 6.62
N MET A 45 8.33 8.41 6.03
CA MET A 45 8.43 8.90 4.66
C MET A 45 9.59 9.88 4.44
N GLY A 46 10.11 10.49 5.51
CA GLY A 46 11.14 11.53 5.44
C GLY A 46 10.63 12.86 4.85
N ILE A 47 9.34 13.17 5.04
CA ILE A 47 8.71 14.38 4.48
C ILE A 47 7.90 15.14 5.53
N THR A 48 7.55 16.39 5.22
CA THR A 48 6.66 17.18 6.09
C THR A 48 5.18 16.79 5.90
N ARG A 49 4.32 17.11 6.86
CA ARG A 49 2.86 16.96 6.71
C ARG A 49 2.34 17.70 5.48
N THR A 50 2.80 18.93 5.24
CA THR A 50 2.40 19.73 4.08
C THR A 50 2.78 19.04 2.77
N SER A 51 3.98 18.48 2.68
CA SER A 51 4.44 17.71 1.51
C SER A 51 3.63 16.43 1.32
N MET A 52 3.28 15.75 2.41
CA MET A 52 2.44 14.55 2.38
C MET A 52 1.07 14.90 1.79
N TYR A 53 0.41 15.93 2.32
CA TYR A 53 -0.90 16.36 1.83
C TYR A 53 -0.86 16.77 0.36
N ALA A 54 0.15 17.57 -0.03
CA ALA A 54 0.29 18.03 -1.40
C ALA A 54 0.57 16.91 -2.41
N ALA A 55 1.23 15.83 -1.99
CA ALA A 55 1.63 14.75 -2.88
C ALA A 55 0.66 13.58 -2.91
N PHE A 56 0.00 13.30 -1.80
CA PHE A 56 -0.79 12.07 -1.61
C PHE A 56 -2.25 12.32 -1.24
N GLY A 57 -2.67 13.58 -1.03
CA GLY A 57 -4.02 13.88 -0.55
C GLY A 57 -4.09 13.67 0.96
N ASN A 58 -5.18 13.10 1.46
CA ASN A 58 -5.30 12.83 2.89
C ASN A 58 -4.71 11.45 3.29
N LYS A 59 -4.83 11.07 4.57
CA LYS A 59 -4.36 9.77 5.07
C LYS A 59 -5.06 8.59 4.38
N GLU A 60 -6.34 8.73 4.05
CA GLU A 60 -7.13 7.71 3.35
C GLU A 60 -6.63 7.54 1.91
N ASP A 61 -6.39 8.63 1.19
CA ASP A 61 -5.85 8.60 -0.17
C ASP A 61 -4.45 7.95 -0.20
N LEU A 62 -3.60 8.29 0.78
CA LEU A 62 -2.29 7.67 0.96
C LEU A 62 -2.42 6.16 1.25
N PHE A 63 -3.38 5.77 2.10
CA PHE A 63 -3.65 4.36 2.41
C PHE A 63 -4.13 3.60 1.17
N ARG A 64 -5.02 4.19 0.36
CA ARG A 64 -5.49 3.59 -0.89
C ARG A 64 -4.35 3.34 -1.88
N LYS A 65 -3.47 4.34 -2.05
CA LYS A 65 -2.25 4.19 -2.87
C LYS A 65 -1.30 3.11 -2.32
N ALA A 66 -1.18 2.99 -1.01
CA ALA A 66 -0.39 1.95 -0.37
C ALA A 66 -0.98 0.55 -0.62
N LEU A 67 -2.31 0.41 -0.56
CA LEU A 67 -3.01 -0.83 -0.92
C LEU A 67 -2.77 -1.21 -2.38
N GLU A 68 -2.89 -0.26 -3.32
CA GLU A 68 -2.58 -0.51 -4.74
C GLU A 68 -1.14 -1.00 -4.92
N ARG A 69 -0.16 -0.35 -4.26
CA ARG A 69 1.25 -0.77 -4.29
C ARG A 69 1.44 -2.18 -3.69
N TYR A 70 0.75 -2.48 -2.60
CA TYR A 70 0.78 -3.80 -1.97
C TYR A 70 0.29 -4.89 -2.94
N THR A 71 -0.79 -4.62 -3.66
CA THR A 71 -1.40 -5.53 -4.65
C THR A 71 -0.51 -5.77 -5.85
N LEU A 72 0.08 -4.71 -6.41
CA LEU A 72 0.96 -4.85 -7.57
C LEU A 72 2.30 -5.52 -7.20
N GLY A 73 2.73 -5.40 -5.96
CA GLY A 73 3.98 -5.98 -5.46
C GLY A 73 3.78 -7.22 -4.59
N PRO A 74 3.95 -7.14 -3.26
CA PRO A 74 3.96 -8.29 -2.35
C PRO A 74 2.75 -9.23 -2.46
N ALA A 75 1.55 -8.71 -2.68
CA ALA A 75 0.32 -9.49 -2.78
C ALA A 75 -0.09 -9.85 -4.22
N GLY A 76 0.71 -9.49 -5.22
CA GLY A 76 0.41 -9.77 -6.63
C GLY A 76 0.40 -11.26 -7.00
N TYR A 77 0.79 -12.14 -6.07
CA TYR A 77 0.75 -13.58 -6.27
C TYR A 77 -0.67 -14.10 -6.52
N GLY A 78 -1.70 -13.47 -5.94
CA GLY A 78 -3.10 -13.90 -6.14
C GLY A 78 -3.53 -13.81 -7.59
N VAL A 79 -3.30 -12.65 -8.22
CA VAL A 79 -3.65 -12.42 -9.64
C VAL A 79 -2.82 -13.31 -10.55
N ARG A 80 -1.52 -13.50 -10.25
CA ARG A 80 -0.65 -14.40 -11.02
C ARG A 80 -1.09 -15.86 -10.91
N ALA A 81 -1.47 -16.31 -9.71
CA ALA A 81 -1.92 -17.68 -9.49
C ALA A 81 -3.17 -18.02 -10.29
N LEU A 82 -4.07 -17.06 -10.54
CA LEU A 82 -5.27 -17.28 -11.37
C LEU A 82 -4.96 -17.54 -12.84
N GLN A 83 -3.72 -17.35 -13.29
CA GLN A 83 -3.29 -17.69 -14.65
C GLN A 83 -2.88 -19.17 -14.80
N GLU A 84 -2.85 -19.92 -13.69
CA GLU A 84 -2.48 -21.34 -13.72
C GLU A 84 -3.57 -22.21 -14.37
N PRO A 85 -3.19 -23.28 -15.10
CA PRO A 85 -4.12 -24.04 -15.94
C PRO A 85 -5.08 -24.95 -15.15
N THR A 86 -4.87 -25.14 -13.85
CA THR A 86 -5.72 -26.01 -13.02
C THR A 86 -6.02 -25.38 -11.68
N ALA A 87 -7.21 -25.67 -11.13
CA ALA A 87 -7.60 -25.20 -9.79
C ALA A 87 -6.61 -25.62 -8.70
N ARG A 88 -5.99 -26.80 -8.83
CA ARG A 88 -4.95 -27.26 -7.90
C ARG A 88 -3.70 -26.38 -7.98
N ALA A 89 -3.21 -26.08 -9.18
CA ALA A 89 -2.04 -25.22 -9.37
C ALA A 89 -2.31 -23.79 -8.88
N VAL A 90 -3.51 -23.26 -9.13
CA VAL A 90 -3.97 -21.98 -8.55
C VAL A 90 -3.86 -22.03 -7.01
N ALA A 91 -4.42 -23.07 -6.38
CA ALA A 91 -4.41 -23.19 -4.92
C ALA A 91 -2.98 -23.30 -4.35
N GLU A 92 -2.12 -24.11 -4.97
CA GLU A 92 -0.70 -24.23 -4.58
C GLU A 92 0.02 -22.88 -4.69
N GLN A 93 -0.13 -22.16 -5.81
CA GLN A 93 0.49 -20.84 -5.99
C GLN A 93 -0.04 -19.79 -5.02
N VAL A 94 -1.34 -19.78 -4.72
CA VAL A 94 -1.92 -18.88 -3.71
C VAL A 94 -1.30 -19.15 -2.33
N LEU A 95 -1.21 -20.42 -1.92
CA LEU A 95 -0.67 -20.80 -0.62
C LEU A 95 0.83 -20.47 -0.51
N HIS A 96 1.63 -20.83 -1.52
CA HIS A 96 3.05 -20.51 -1.54
C HIS A 96 3.30 -19.00 -1.59
N GLY A 97 2.56 -18.27 -2.43
CA GLY A 97 2.64 -16.81 -2.51
C GLY A 97 2.28 -16.13 -1.19
N ALA A 98 1.23 -16.62 -0.52
CA ALA A 98 0.84 -16.13 0.80
C ALA A 98 1.92 -16.38 1.86
N VAL A 99 2.50 -17.57 1.92
CA VAL A 99 3.62 -17.88 2.83
C VAL A 99 4.80 -16.96 2.53
N GLN A 100 5.21 -16.84 1.27
CA GLN A 100 6.34 -15.99 0.88
C GLN A 100 6.10 -14.53 1.24
N CYS A 101 4.89 -13.99 1.00
CA CYS A 101 4.54 -12.62 1.32
C CYS A 101 4.58 -12.36 2.84
N THR A 102 4.02 -13.27 3.63
CA THR A 102 3.79 -13.08 5.07
C THR A 102 4.98 -13.46 5.96
N THR A 103 5.94 -14.25 5.46
CA THR A 103 7.06 -14.77 6.26
C THR A 103 8.42 -14.13 5.95
N ARG A 104 8.51 -13.17 5.00
CA ARG A 104 9.79 -12.56 4.58
C ARG A 104 10.68 -12.16 5.76
N PRO A 105 11.96 -12.59 5.82
CA PRO A 105 12.82 -12.35 6.99
C PRO A 105 13.01 -10.87 7.36
N ARG A 106 13.07 -9.97 6.36
CA ARG A 106 13.31 -8.53 6.53
C ARG A 106 12.08 -7.66 6.24
N GLY A 107 10.90 -8.26 6.01
CA GLY A 107 9.66 -7.55 5.72
C GLY A 107 8.69 -7.54 6.90
N PRO A 108 7.65 -6.68 6.88
CA PRO A 108 6.53 -6.76 7.81
C PRO A 108 5.91 -8.17 7.79
N LYS A 109 5.53 -8.69 8.96
CA LYS A 109 4.90 -10.02 9.09
C LYS A 109 3.39 -9.91 8.93
N GLY A 110 2.79 -10.97 8.37
CA GLY A 110 1.35 -11.05 8.16
C GLY A 110 0.88 -10.33 6.90
N CYS A 111 -0.43 -10.32 6.67
CA CYS A 111 -1.04 -9.74 5.47
C CYS A 111 -1.62 -8.36 5.77
N LEU A 112 -1.20 -7.34 5.02
CA LEU A 112 -1.69 -5.96 5.18
C LEU A 112 -3.22 -5.87 5.11
N THR A 113 -3.88 -6.58 4.18
CA THR A 113 -5.33 -6.50 4.02
C THR A 113 -6.10 -7.16 5.16
N VAL A 114 -5.50 -8.13 5.85
CA VAL A 114 -6.07 -8.75 7.06
C VAL A 114 -5.82 -7.86 8.27
N GLN A 115 -4.58 -7.38 8.44
CA GLN A 115 -4.21 -6.51 9.57
C GLN A 115 -4.88 -5.14 9.51
N GLY A 116 -5.04 -4.57 8.31
CA GLY A 116 -5.79 -3.34 8.09
C GLY A 116 -7.28 -3.49 8.36
N ALA A 117 -7.86 -4.67 8.13
CA ALA A 117 -9.28 -4.94 8.38
C ALA A 117 -9.61 -5.14 9.87
N LEU A 118 -8.62 -5.46 10.71
CA LEU A 118 -8.80 -5.61 12.16
C LEU A 118 -8.91 -4.25 12.89
N ALA A 119 -8.79 -3.13 12.17
CA ALA A 119 -9.05 -1.79 12.70
C ALA A 119 -10.56 -1.55 12.87
N ALA A 120 -11.15 -2.15 13.92
CA ALA A 120 -12.60 -2.10 14.21
C ALA A 120 -13.03 -0.94 15.14
N GLY A 121 -12.23 0.12 15.26
CA GLY A 121 -12.62 1.35 15.99
C GLY A 121 -13.28 2.39 15.07
N GLU A 122 -13.95 3.41 15.62
CA GLU A 122 -14.64 4.47 14.84
C GLU A 122 -13.74 5.17 13.81
N GLY A 123 -12.44 5.34 14.09
CA GLY A 123 -11.47 5.87 13.12
C GLY A 123 -11.16 4.91 11.95
N GLY A 124 -11.31 3.59 12.18
CA GLY A 124 -10.96 2.54 11.22
C GLY A 124 -12.03 2.26 10.17
N GLN A 125 -13.22 2.88 10.27
CA GLN A 125 -14.32 2.66 9.33
C GLN A 125 -13.93 2.99 7.89
N ALA A 126 -13.18 4.07 7.66
CA ALA A 126 -12.69 4.44 6.33
C ALA A 126 -11.75 3.37 5.74
N ALA A 127 -10.91 2.74 6.56
CA ALA A 127 -10.04 1.66 6.12
C ALA A 127 -10.82 0.37 5.87
N HIS A 128 -11.80 0.06 6.71
CA HIS A 128 -12.72 -1.04 6.49
C HIS A 128 -13.47 -0.88 5.16
N ASP A 129 -14.06 0.29 4.91
CA ASP A 129 -14.80 0.58 3.68
C ASP A 129 -13.90 0.53 2.45
N ALA A 130 -12.67 1.06 2.54
CA ALA A 130 -11.67 0.92 1.49
C ALA A 130 -11.31 -0.55 1.22
N LEU A 131 -11.17 -1.39 2.26
CA LEU A 131 -10.88 -2.81 2.12
C LEU A 131 -12.09 -3.61 1.59
N VAL A 132 -13.31 -3.23 1.93
CA VAL A 132 -14.54 -3.82 1.38
C VAL A 132 -14.68 -3.46 -0.10
N ALA A 133 -14.49 -2.19 -0.47
CA ALA A 133 -14.50 -1.76 -1.86
C ALA A 133 -13.41 -2.46 -2.67
N TYR A 134 -12.22 -2.65 -2.08
CA TYR A 134 -11.10 -3.33 -2.70
C TYR A 134 -11.34 -4.85 -2.93
N ARG A 135 -12.22 -5.49 -2.17
CA ARG A 135 -12.57 -6.92 -2.34
C ARG A 135 -13.64 -7.17 -3.41
N ARG A 136 -14.34 -6.13 -3.87
CA ARG A 136 -15.35 -6.21 -4.93
C ARG A 136 -14.70 -6.13 -6.30
#